data_AF-A0A7Y5MHC3-F1
#
_entry.id   AF-A0A7Y5MHC3-F1
#
_cell.length_a   1.000
_cell.length_b   1.000
_cell.length_c   1.000
_cell.angle_alpha   90.00
_cell.angle_beta   90.00
_cell.angle_gamma   90.00
#
_symmetry.space_group_name_H-M   'P 1'
#
loop_
_entity.id
_entity.type
_entity.pdbx_description
1 polymer ?
#
loop_
_entity_poly.entity_id
_entity_poly.type
_entity_poly.pdbx_seq_one_letter_code
_entity_poly.pdbx_strand_id
1 'polypeptide(L)'
;MPHNAPAHPPAAGTAEKRAAASGRSFFAGADLPSDDVLTNCMHCGLCLPVCPTYAISGMERSSPRGRIRLIKSVAEGTLDLTDGFVNEMNFCLDCQACETACPAGVKYGSLVESARNQIRLQSRESTLATTLKWLLLRNVLSRKYLLKLAARLLGLYQ
;
A
#
# COMPACT_ATOMS: atom_id res chain seq x y z
N MET A 1 -35.48 25.38 21.02
CA MET A 1 -34.51 24.68 21.89
C MET A 1 -35.32 24.02 23.00
N PRO A 2 -35.11 22.74 23.36
CA PRO A 2 -33.84 21.98 23.37
C PRO A 2 -33.73 21.02 22.16
N HIS A 3 -32.61 20.96 21.44
CA HIS A 3 -31.35 20.24 21.75
C HIS A 3 -31.56 18.76 22.04
N ASN A 4 -31.61 17.96 20.97
CA ASN A 4 -31.34 16.53 21.02
C ASN A 4 -29.96 16.31 20.39
N ALA A 5 -28.95 16.08 21.22
CA ALA A 5 -27.58 15.79 20.80
C ALA A 5 -27.50 14.32 20.34
N PRO A 6 -26.76 14.01 19.26
CA PRO A 6 -26.53 12.63 18.86
C PRO A 6 -25.63 11.92 19.87
N ALA A 7 -25.99 10.67 20.15
CA ALA A 7 -25.30 9.73 21.02
C ALA A 7 -23.78 9.69 20.74
N HIS A 8 -23.01 9.77 21.82
CA HIS A 8 -21.57 9.53 21.82
C HIS A 8 -21.24 8.18 21.17
N PRO A 9 -20.16 8.09 20.36
CA PRO A 9 -19.66 6.80 19.91
C PRO A 9 -19.07 6.02 21.11
N PRO A 10 -19.24 4.68 21.15
CA PRO A 10 -18.63 3.86 22.20
C PRO A 10 -17.11 3.86 22.09
N ALA A 11 -16.49 3.85 23.26
CA ALA A 11 -15.07 4.06 23.51
C ALA A 11 -14.11 3.25 22.62
N ALA A 12 -13.08 3.94 22.14
CA ALA A 12 -11.91 3.44 21.40
C ALA A 12 -11.09 2.32 22.09
N GLY A 13 -11.47 1.87 23.30
CA GLY A 13 -10.67 0.95 24.12
C GLY A 13 -10.79 -0.55 23.83
N THR A 14 -11.65 -0.98 22.89
CA THR A 14 -11.90 -2.41 22.63
C THR A 14 -11.14 -2.99 21.44
N ALA A 15 -10.82 -2.16 20.43
CA ALA A 15 -10.04 -2.58 19.26
C ALA A 15 -8.55 -2.75 19.61
N GLU A 16 -7.99 -1.80 20.36
CA GLU A 16 -6.58 -1.81 20.81
C GLU A 16 -6.27 -3.04 21.69
N LYS A 17 -7.23 -3.45 22.54
CA LYS A 17 -7.11 -4.65 23.38
C LYS A 17 -7.17 -5.98 22.61
N ARG A 18 -7.76 -6.02 21.41
CA ARG A 18 -7.83 -7.23 20.59
C ARG A 18 -6.58 -7.43 19.73
N ALA A 19 -5.98 -6.35 19.23
CA ALA A 19 -4.69 -6.40 18.54
C ALA A 19 -3.57 -6.89 19.48
N ALA A 20 -3.60 -6.46 20.75
CA ALA A 20 -2.65 -6.91 21.77
C ALA A 20 -2.73 -8.42 22.10
N ALA A 21 -3.88 -9.08 21.84
CA ALA A 21 -4.08 -10.48 22.20
C ALA A 21 -3.60 -11.49 21.14
N SER A 22 -3.37 -11.07 19.87
CA SER A 22 -2.95 -11.98 18.79
C SER A 22 -1.44 -12.01 18.55
N GLY A 23 -0.69 -11.04 19.06
CA GLY A 23 0.77 -10.94 18.90
C GLY A 23 1.26 -10.86 17.45
N ARG A 24 0.37 -10.64 16.48
CA ARG A 24 0.66 -10.68 15.04
C ARG A 24 0.25 -9.35 14.40
N SER A 25 1.06 -8.30 14.57
CA SER A 25 1.06 -7.23 13.56
C SER A 25 1.84 -7.75 12.36
N PHE A 26 1.18 -7.84 11.21
CA PHE A 26 1.85 -8.25 9.97
C PHE A 26 2.76 -7.16 9.39
N PHE A 27 2.69 -5.94 9.95
CA PHE A 27 3.70 -4.92 9.76
C PHE A 27 4.84 -5.15 10.76
N ALA A 28 6.04 -5.40 10.24
CA ALA A 28 7.26 -5.53 11.04
C ALA A 28 8.34 -4.54 10.56
N GLY A 29 9.20 -4.09 11.49
CA GLY A 29 10.40 -3.30 11.18
C GLY A 29 10.18 -1.78 11.07
N ALA A 30 11.12 -1.09 10.42
CA ALA A 30 11.15 0.38 10.31
C ALA A 30 10.04 0.97 9.41
N ASP A 31 9.25 0.11 8.75
CA ASP A 31 8.25 0.48 7.76
C ASP A 31 6.81 0.41 8.29
N LEU A 32 6.64 0.44 9.61
CA LEU A 32 5.35 0.72 10.23
C LEU A 32 4.90 2.09 9.73
N PRO A 33 3.74 2.19 9.05
CA PRO A 33 3.22 3.50 8.72
C PRO A 33 2.94 4.19 10.05
N SER A 34 3.46 5.40 10.24
CA SER A 34 3.26 6.15 11.49
C SER A 34 1.76 6.23 11.80
N ASP A 35 1.36 5.97 13.04
CA ASP A 35 -0.05 5.87 13.45
C ASP A 35 -0.89 7.07 12.98
N ASP A 36 -0.28 8.27 12.96
CA ASP A 36 -0.87 9.51 12.47
C ASP A 36 -1.36 9.39 11.01
N VAL A 37 -0.60 8.72 10.14
CA VAL A 37 -0.91 8.62 8.70
C VAL A 37 -2.02 7.59 8.44
N LEU A 38 -2.11 6.51 9.23
CA LEU A 38 -3.20 5.53 9.15
C LEU A 38 -4.53 6.07 9.71
N THR A 39 -4.49 6.93 10.73
CA THR A 39 -5.68 7.41 11.45
C THR A 39 -6.32 8.66 10.86
N ASN A 40 -5.61 9.42 10.02
CA ASN A 40 -6.13 10.66 9.43
C ASN A 40 -7.27 10.47 8.39
N CYS A 41 -7.50 9.26 7.91
CA CYS A 41 -8.59 9.01 6.95
C CYS A 41 -9.97 9.06 7.62
N MET A 42 -10.72 10.14 7.40
CA MET A 42 -12.10 10.30 7.89
C MET A 42 -13.18 9.62 7.05
N HIS A 43 -12.80 8.78 6.08
CA HIS A 43 -13.71 8.04 5.19
C HIS A 43 -14.70 8.89 4.35
N CYS A 44 -14.41 10.17 4.08
CA CYS A 44 -15.32 11.08 3.36
C CYS A 44 -15.59 10.73 1.88
N GLY A 45 -14.70 9.97 1.23
CA GLY A 45 -14.90 9.51 -0.15
C GLY A 45 -14.48 10.50 -1.26
N LEU A 46 -13.91 11.66 -0.94
CA LEU A 46 -13.43 12.62 -1.96
C LEU A 46 -12.33 12.06 -2.87
N CYS A 47 -11.61 11.03 -2.42
CA CYS A 47 -10.58 10.34 -3.21
C CYS A 47 -11.14 9.35 -4.24
N LEU A 48 -12.43 8.99 -4.18
CA LEU A 48 -13.04 8.02 -5.09
C LEU A 48 -13.03 8.49 -6.56
N PRO A 49 -13.60 9.66 -6.92
CA PRO A 49 -13.72 10.07 -8.33
C PRO A 49 -12.37 10.35 -9.01
N VAL A 50 -11.33 10.66 -8.23
CA VAL A 50 -9.99 10.95 -8.76
C VAL A 50 -9.12 9.70 -8.96
N CYS A 51 -9.58 8.53 -8.47
CA CYS A 51 -8.80 7.32 -8.53
C CYS A 51 -9.12 6.51 -9.81
N PRO A 52 -8.14 6.30 -10.72
CA PRO A 52 -8.40 5.61 -11.98
C PRO A 52 -8.76 4.13 -11.80
N THR A 53 -8.23 3.47 -10.77
CA THR A 53 -8.51 2.06 -10.49
C THR A 53 -9.92 1.85 -9.99
N TYR A 54 -10.44 2.79 -9.19
CA TYR A 54 -11.85 2.81 -8.78
C TYR A 54 -12.77 3.15 -9.94
N ALA A 55 -12.39 4.12 -10.79
CA ALA A 55 -13.19 4.50 -11.97
C ALA A 55 -13.43 3.31 -12.91
N ILE A 56 -12.44 2.42 -13.07
CA ILE A 56 -12.56 1.22 -13.89
C ILE A 56 -13.26 0.08 -13.14
N SER A 57 -12.93 -0.14 -11.86
CA SER A 57 -13.42 -1.32 -11.15
C SER A 57 -14.82 -1.14 -10.55
N GLY A 58 -15.22 0.09 -10.22
CA GLY A 58 -16.44 0.40 -9.45
C GLY A 58 -16.44 -0.15 -8.02
N MET A 59 -15.39 -0.87 -7.60
CA MET A 59 -15.33 -1.54 -6.31
C MET A 59 -14.65 -0.65 -5.27
N GLU A 60 -15.34 -0.36 -4.18
CA GLU A 60 -14.82 0.47 -3.08
C GLU A 60 -13.47 -0.04 -2.55
N ARG A 61 -13.28 -1.36 -2.47
CA ARG A 61 -12.01 -1.98 -2.02
C ARG A 61 -10.81 -1.60 -2.88
N SER A 62 -11.03 -1.25 -4.15
CA SER A 62 -10.00 -0.84 -5.10
C SER A 62 -9.79 0.67 -5.17
N SER A 63 -10.51 1.42 -4.35
CA SER A 63 -10.32 2.85 -4.18
C SER A 63 -9.24 3.19 -3.14
N PRO A 64 -8.74 4.42 -3.09
CA PRO A 64 -7.74 4.84 -2.10
C PRO A 64 -8.28 4.69 -0.68
N ARG A 65 -9.55 5.08 -0.45
CA ARG A 65 -10.23 4.92 0.85
C ARG A 65 -10.36 3.45 1.26
N GLY A 66 -10.78 2.59 0.34
CA GLY A 66 -10.90 1.16 0.58
C GLY A 66 -9.56 0.52 0.91
N ARG A 67 -8.50 0.91 0.20
CA ARG A 67 -7.14 0.42 0.44
C ARG A 67 -6.58 0.87 1.77
N ILE A 68 -6.80 2.12 2.17
CA ILE A 68 -6.43 2.58 3.52
C ILE A 68 -7.11 1.71 4.58
N ARG A 69 -8.39 1.35 4.38
CA ARG A 69 -9.08 0.43 5.30
C ARG A 69 -8.43 -0.95 5.34
N LEU A 70 -8.08 -1.51 4.18
CA LEU A 70 -7.39 -2.80 4.11
C LEU A 70 -6.02 -2.75 4.81
N ILE A 71 -5.23 -1.72 4.55
CA ILE A 71 -3.92 -1.49 5.16
C ILE A 71 -4.06 -1.41 6.68
N LYS A 72 -5.03 -0.63 7.16
CA LYS A 72 -5.34 -0.51 8.59
C LYS A 72 -5.74 -1.85 9.20
N SER A 73 -6.60 -2.63 8.55
CA SER A 73 -6.98 -3.95 9.05
C SER A 73 -5.80 -4.92 9.15
N VAL A 74 -4.86 -4.87 8.20
CA VAL A 74 -3.61 -5.67 8.28
C VAL A 74 -2.68 -5.15 9.38
N ALA A 75 -2.57 -3.83 9.56
CA ALA A 75 -1.79 -3.22 10.64
C ALA A 75 -2.32 -3.59 12.03
N GLU A 76 -3.65 -3.61 12.20
CA GLU A 76 -4.32 -3.99 13.44
C GLU A 76 -4.33 -5.52 13.68
N GLY A 77 -3.82 -6.33 12.73
CA GLY A 77 -3.83 -7.79 12.82
C GLY A 77 -5.24 -8.39 12.72
N THR A 78 -6.21 -7.63 12.18
CA THR A 78 -7.59 -8.09 11.95
C THR A 78 -7.77 -8.72 10.56
N LEU A 79 -6.80 -8.52 9.67
CA LEU A 79 -6.74 -9.10 8.34
C LEU A 79 -5.33 -9.64 8.06
N ASP A 80 -5.23 -10.84 7.51
CA ASP A 80 -3.95 -11.40 7.06
C ASP A 80 -3.54 -10.81 5.69
N LEU A 81 -2.26 -10.91 5.35
CA LEU A 81 -1.71 -10.57 4.03
C LEU A 81 -2.14 -11.61 2.97
N THR A 82 -3.43 -11.58 2.62
CA THR A 82 -4.06 -12.46 1.63
C THR A 82 -3.74 -12.06 0.18
N ASP A 83 -3.92 -12.97 -0.78
CA ASP A 83 -3.79 -12.65 -2.21
C ASP A 83 -4.72 -11.50 -2.64
N GLY A 84 -5.91 -11.40 -2.02
CA GLY A 84 -6.83 -10.29 -2.26
C GLY A 84 -6.23 -8.93 -1.85
N PHE A 85 -5.55 -8.88 -0.70
CA PHE A 85 -4.83 -7.68 -0.26
C PHE A 85 -3.67 -7.34 -1.21
N VAL A 86 -2.87 -8.35 -1.57
CA VAL A 86 -1.73 -8.19 -2.50
C VAL A 86 -2.19 -7.66 -3.84
N ASN A 87 -3.24 -8.26 -4.41
CA ASN A 87 -3.82 -7.84 -5.68
C ASN A 87 -4.33 -6.42 -5.63
N GLU A 88 -4.98 -6.03 -4.52
CA GLU A 88 -5.33 -4.63 -4.35
C GLU A 88 -4.06 -3.79 -4.34
N MET A 89 -3.11 -3.95 -3.43
CA MET A 89 -1.90 -3.11 -3.38
C MET A 89 -1.17 -2.98 -4.73
N ASN A 90 -1.10 -4.06 -5.51
CA ASN A 90 -0.49 -4.07 -6.85
C ASN A 90 -1.35 -3.39 -7.93
N PHE A 91 -2.67 -3.38 -7.78
CA PHE A 91 -3.56 -2.66 -8.68
C PHE A 91 -3.47 -1.13 -8.53
N CYS A 92 -2.89 -0.59 -7.44
CA CYS A 92 -2.61 0.85 -7.32
C CYS A 92 -1.55 1.30 -8.35
N LEU A 93 -1.81 2.38 -9.08
CA LEU A 93 -0.83 2.97 -10.02
C LEU A 93 0.18 3.93 -9.36
N ASP A 94 0.01 4.22 -8.07
CA ASP A 94 0.79 5.21 -7.32
C ASP A 94 0.83 6.62 -7.98
N CYS A 95 -0.29 7.03 -8.57
CA CYS A 95 -0.43 8.33 -9.25
C CYS A 95 -0.64 9.54 -8.31
N GLN A 96 -0.86 9.28 -7.01
CA GLN A 96 -1.03 10.27 -5.93
C GLN A 96 -2.14 11.32 -6.11
N ALA A 97 -3.01 11.22 -7.13
CA ALA A 97 -4.14 12.13 -7.34
C ALA A 97 -5.10 12.18 -6.13
N CYS A 98 -5.20 11.10 -5.37
CA CYS A 98 -6.00 11.01 -4.16
C CYS A 98 -5.47 11.86 -2.99
N GLU A 99 -4.16 12.15 -2.93
CA GLU A 99 -3.60 13.01 -1.90
C GLU A 99 -4.04 14.46 -2.09
N THR A 100 -3.98 14.95 -3.33
CA THR A 100 -4.42 16.31 -3.69
C THR A 100 -5.90 16.52 -3.40
N ALA A 101 -6.72 15.48 -3.61
CA ALA A 101 -8.15 15.53 -3.31
C ALA A 101 -8.49 15.39 -1.81
N CYS A 102 -7.54 14.99 -0.97
CA CYS A 102 -7.79 14.67 0.43
C CYS A 102 -7.78 15.93 1.31
N PRO A 103 -8.91 16.33 1.92
CA PRO A 103 -8.92 17.49 2.82
C PRO A 103 -8.17 17.24 4.14
N ALA A 104 -8.00 15.97 4.52
CA ALA A 104 -7.26 15.56 5.70
C ALA A 104 -5.74 15.42 5.46
N GLY A 105 -5.27 15.63 4.22
CA GLY A 105 -3.84 15.58 3.90
C GLY A 105 -3.19 14.21 4.07
N VAL A 106 -3.95 13.13 3.92
CA VAL A 106 -3.43 11.75 4.05
C VAL A 106 -2.31 11.50 3.03
N LYS A 107 -1.14 11.08 3.51
CA LYS A 107 0.03 10.66 2.70
C LYS A 107 -0.16 9.24 2.17
N TYR A 108 -1.08 9.09 1.24
CA TYR A 108 -1.48 7.81 0.68
C TYR A 108 -0.34 7.03 0.01
N GLY A 109 0.57 7.71 -0.71
CA GLY A 109 1.71 7.07 -1.36
C GLY A 109 2.59 6.31 -0.37
N SER A 110 2.94 6.95 0.75
CA SER A 110 3.70 6.28 1.81
C SER A 110 2.98 5.07 2.39
N LEU A 111 1.65 5.11 2.53
CA LEU A 111 0.88 3.97 3.05
C LEU A 111 0.95 2.76 2.12
N VAL A 112 0.75 2.98 0.81
CA VAL A 112 0.78 1.90 -0.17
C VAL A 112 2.18 1.33 -0.32
N GLU A 113 3.21 2.17 -0.31
CA GLU A 113 4.60 1.72 -0.38
C GLU A 113 5.01 0.90 0.85
N SER A 114 4.65 1.36 2.07
CA SER A 114 4.83 0.55 3.29
C SER A 114 4.12 -0.80 3.19
N ALA A 115 2.87 -0.82 2.70
CA ALA A 115 2.12 -2.06 2.53
C ALA A 115 2.77 -3.02 1.50
N ARG A 116 3.24 -2.49 0.37
CA ARG A 116 3.97 -3.27 -0.65
C ARG A 116 5.28 -3.82 -0.12
N ASN A 117 5.98 -3.05 0.70
CA ASN A 117 7.20 -3.52 1.33
C ASN A 117 6.92 -4.70 2.29
N GLN A 118 5.85 -4.65 3.08
CA GLN A 118 5.47 -5.79 3.93
C GLN A 118 5.12 -7.03 3.09
N ILE A 119 4.40 -6.86 1.98
CA ILE A 119 4.15 -7.95 1.03
C ILE A 119 5.47 -8.54 0.54
N ARG A 120 6.44 -7.70 0.18
CA ARG A 120 7.78 -8.12 -0.28
C ARG A 120 8.54 -8.89 0.79
N LEU A 121 8.50 -8.45 2.05
CA LEU A 121 9.19 -9.10 3.16
C LEU A 121 8.61 -10.49 3.47
N GLN A 122 7.30 -10.67 3.31
CA GLN A 122 6.66 -11.97 3.49
C GLN A 122 6.82 -12.89 2.28
N SER A 123 6.95 -12.33 1.07
CA SER A 123 7.18 -13.14 -0.12
C SER A 123 8.60 -13.72 -0.10
N ARG A 124 8.68 -15.05 -0.03
CA ARG A 124 9.93 -15.82 -0.15
C ARG A 124 10.46 -15.73 -1.58
N GLU A 125 11.07 -14.60 -1.96
CA GLU A 125 11.93 -14.60 -3.14
C GLU A 125 13.13 -15.53 -2.88
N SER A 126 13.45 -16.40 -3.84
CA SER A 126 14.68 -17.20 -3.77
C SER A 126 15.86 -16.25 -3.74
N THR A 127 16.69 -16.35 -2.69
CA THR A 127 17.88 -15.51 -2.50
C THR A 127 18.82 -15.55 -3.71
N LEU A 128 18.84 -16.67 -4.44
CA LEU A 128 19.58 -16.81 -5.69
C LEU A 128 19.06 -15.88 -6.79
N ALA A 129 17.74 -15.78 -6.95
CA ALA A 129 17.12 -14.92 -7.94
C ALA A 129 17.39 -13.44 -7.63
N THR A 130 17.32 -13.04 -6.36
CA THR A 130 17.62 -11.67 -5.92
C THR A 130 19.10 -11.33 -6.13
N THR A 131 20.02 -12.24 -5.77
CA THR A 131 21.47 -12.04 -5.97
C THR A 131 21.84 -11.98 -7.45
N LEU A 132 21.26 -12.86 -8.27
CA LEU A 132 21.48 -12.88 -9.72
C LEU A 132 20.94 -11.60 -10.37
N LYS A 133 19.72 -11.16 -10.02
CA LYS A 133 19.18 -9.87 -10.47
C LYS A 133 20.11 -8.72 -10.10
N TRP A 134 20.57 -8.67 -8.84
CA TRP A 134 21.47 -7.62 -8.39
C TRP A 134 22.79 -7.60 -9.15
N LEU A 135 23.42 -8.77 -9.37
CA LEU A 135 24.64 -8.91 -10.16
C LEU A 135 24.44 -8.53 -11.63
N LEU A 136 23.34 -8.95 -12.24
CA LEU A 136 22.99 -8.61 -13.63
C LEU A 136 22.75 -7.11 -13.78
N LEU A 137 21.89 -6.52 -12.94
CA LEU A 137 21.63 -5.09 -12.98
C LEU A 137 22.90 -4.29 -12.73
N ARG A 138 23.72 -4.68 -11.73
CA ARG A 138 24.97 -4.00 -11.42
C ARG A 138 26.01 -4.13 -12.53
N ASN A 139 26.15 -5.28 -13.19
CA ASN A 139 27.17 -5.44 -14.23
C ASN A 139 26.71 -4.99 -15.62
N VAL A 140 25.44 -5.21 -15.97
CA VAL A 140 24.88 -4.87 -17.29
C VAL A 140 24.53 -3.39 -17.38
N LEU A 141 23.85 -2.80 -16.38
CA LEU A 141 23.55 -1.36 -16.41
C LEU A 141 24.80 -0.50 -16.15
N SER A 142 25.72 -0.93 -15.28
CA SER A 142 26.93 -0.14 -15.00
C SER A 142 27.91 -0.13 -16.17
N ARG A 143 27.91 -1.18 -17.01
CA ARG A 143 28.75 -1.24 -18.20
C ARG A 143 27.99 -0.72 -19.41
N LYS A 144 28.12 0.59 -19.66
CA LYS A 144 27.56 1.29 -20.85
C LYS A 144 27.80 0.54 -22.17
N TYR A 145 28.93 -0.16 -22.30
CA TYR A 145 29.25 -0.98 -23.48
C TYR A 145 28.30 -2.17 -23.66
N LEU A 146 28.01 -2.92 -22.59
CA LEU A 146 27.07 -4.05 -22.64
C LEU A 146 25.65 -3.58 -22.95
N LEU A 147 25.24 -2.46 -22.34
CA LEU A 147 23.94 -1.84 -22.63
C LEU A 147 23.81 -1.43 -24.10
N LYS A 148 24.87 -0.84 -24.68
CA LYS A 148 24.91 -0.48 -26.11
C LYS A 148 24.89 -1.69 -27.03
N LEU A 149 25.59 -2.77 -26.68
CA LEU A 149 25.56 -4.03 -27.43
C LEU A 149 24.18 -4.66 -27.41
N ALA A 150 23.57 -4.77 -26.23
CA ALA A 150 22.23 -5.31 -26.06
C ALA A 150 21.20 -4.48 -26.85
N ALA A 151 21.29 -3.15 -26.81
CA ALA A 151 20.43 -2.26 -27.59
C ALA A 151 20.62 -2.44 -29.11
N ARG A 152 21.86 -2.57 -29.59
CA ARG A 152 22.15 -2.84 -31.02
C ARG A 152 21.62 -4.19 -31.49
N LEU A 153 21.73 -5.22 -30.66
CA LEU A 153 21.18 -6.55 -30.95
C LEU A 153 19.65 -6.54 -30.97
N LEU A 154 19.01 -5.86 -30.02
CA LEU A 154 17.55 -5.67 -30.05
C LEU A 154 17.10 -4.88 -31.28
N GLY A 155 17.84 -3.86 -31.69
CA GLY A 155 17.55 -3.06 -32.87
C GLY A 155 17.79 -3.79 -34.21
N LEU A 156 18.53 -4.90 -34.21
CA LEU A 156 18.66 -5.79 -35.38
C LEU A 156 17.54 -6.83 -35.46
N TYR A 157 16.78 -6.99 -34.37
CA TYR A 157 15.65 -7.91 -34.29
C TYR A 157 14.31 -7.23 -34.64
N GLN A 158 14.26 -5.89 -34.59
CA GLN A 158 13.14 -5.07 -35.08
C GLN A 158 13.36 -4.71 -36.55
#